data_AF-A0A9W6NEB9-F1
#
_entry.id   AF-A0A9W6NEB9-F1
#
_cell.length_a   1.000
_cell.length_b   1.000
_cell.length_c   1.000
_cell.angle_alpha   90.00
_cell.angle_beta   90.00
_cell.angle_gamma   90.00
#
_symmetry.space_group_name_H-M   'P 1'
#
loop_
_entity.id
_entity.type
_entity.pdbx_description
1 polymer ?
#
loop_
_entity_poly.entity_id
_entity_poly.type
_entity_poly.pdbx_seq_one_letter_code
_entity_poly.pdbx_strand_id
1 'polypeptide(L)'
;MARFLSLLLLVLPGLAAAAQLPPALENTELYSKVASDCHDVDLASWKHPTRAVLESNKVPIERVELCNGGRYPIFHVQFPYDPQGQTRDFFAPLYEQMRKANGKWPYAFVDSNDAQVLYISYRDNGTTAMDYEFYTLPQ
;
A
#
# COMPACT_ATOMS: atom_id res chain seq x y z
N MET A 1 32.99 -54.13 31.90
CA MET A 1 31.78 -54.07 31.04
C MET A 1 30.96 -52.88 31.52
N ALA A 2 30.88 -51.83 30.69
CA ALA A 2 30.34 -50.52 31.04
C ALA A 2 28.79 -50.54 31.10
N ARG A 3 28.21 -49.98 32.16
CA ARG A 3 26.77 -49.71 32.28
C ARG A 3 26.50 -48.30 31.78
N PHE A 4 25.80 -48.19 30.66
CA PHE A 4 25.36 -46.93 30.07
C PHE A 4 24.20 -46.34 30.88
N LEU A 5 24.40 -45.14 31.43
CA LEU A 5 23.31 -44.29 31.92
C LEU A 5 22.75 -43.50 30.72
N SER A 6 21.53 -43.80 30.31
CA SER A 6 20.81 -43.04 29.28
C SER A 6 20.33 -41.71 29.85
N LEU A 7 21.02 -40.61 29.51
CA LEU A 7 20.46 -39.26 29.66
C LEU A 7 19.52 -38.99 28.48
N LEU A 8 18.23 -38.89 28.76
CA LEU A 8 17.21 -38.43 27.82
C LEU A 8 17.28 -36.90 27.77
N LEU A 9 17.96 -36.33 26.77
CA LEU A 9 17.92 -34.89 26.49
C LEU A 9 16.57 -34.54 25.84
N LEU A 10 15.70 -33.86 26.59
CA LEU A 10 14.53 -33.17 26.07
C LEU A 10 14.99 -31.95 25.27
N VAL A 11 15.08 -32.09 23.95
CA VAL A 11 15.28 -30.96 23.02
C VAL A 11 13.92 -30.32 22.81
N LEU A 12 13.66 -29.20 23.50
CA LEU A 12 12.55 -28.30 23.18
C LEU A 12 12.89 -27.58 21.87
N PRO A 13 12.14 -27.76 20.77
CA PRO A 13 12.33 -26.95 19.59
C PRO A 13 11.83 -25.54 19.89
N GLY A 14 12.75 -24.59 19.99
CA GLY A 14 12.42 -23.17 20.06
C GLY A 14 11.69 -22.76 18.78
N LEU A 15 10.42 -22.40 18.90
CA LEU A 15 9.68 -21.71 17.86
C LEU A 15 10.28 -20.30 17.72
N ALA A 16 11.28 -20.15 16.86
CA ALA A 16 11.69 -18.84 16.39
C ALA A 16 10.54 -18.30 15.51
N ALA A 17 9.73 -17.39 16.06
CA ALA A 17 8.92 -16.52 15.24
C ALA A 17 9.88 -15.66 14.42
N ALA A 18 10.22 -16.10 13.21
CA ALA A 18 10.92 -15.27 12.26
C ALA A 18 10.02 -14.06 11.99
N ALA A 19 10.43 -12.86 12.42
CA ALA A 19 9.82 -11.63 11.96
C ALA A 19 9.97 -11.62 10.44
N GLN A 20 8.88 -11.92 9.73
CA GLN A 20 8.87 -11.88 8.27
C GLN A 20 9.02 -10.41 7.87
N LEU A 21 10.14 -10.12 7.20
CA LEU A 21 10.34 -8.83 6.55
C LEU A 21 9.16 -8.56 5.61
N PRO A 22 8.71 -7.30 5.47
CA PRO A 22 7.73 -6.94 4.46
C PRO A 22 8.17 -7.44 3.07
N PRO A 23 7.23 -7.78 2.18
CA PRO A 23 7.58 -8.19 0.82
C PRO A 23 8.17 -7.02 0.02
N ALA A 24 8.87 -7.33 -1.08
CA ALA A 24 9.14 -6.33 -2.11
C ALA A 24 7.82 -5.82 -2.72
N LEU A 25 7.80 -4.61 -3.25
CA LEU A 25 6.57 -3.96 -3.74
C LEU A 25 5.81 -4.84 -4.74
N GLU A 26 6.50 -5.46 -5.69
CA GLU A 26 5.90 -6.33 -6.70
C GLU A 26 5.26 -7.62 -6.12
N ASN A 27 5.58 -7.97 -4.88
CA ASN A 27 5.07 -9.14 -4.18
C ASN A 27 4.01 -8.80 -3.10
N THR A 28 3.63 -7.52 -2.98
CA THR A 28 2.54 -7.06 -2.12
C THR A 28 1.18 -7.60 -2.56
N GLU A 29 0.15 -7.52 -1.72
CA GLU A 29 -1.23 -7.85 -2.14
C GLU A 29 -1.69 -6.98 -3.33
N LEU A 30 -1.13 -5.77 -3.47
CA LEU A 30 -1.47 -4.82 -4.51
C LEU A 30 -1.27 -5.46 -5.88
N TYR A 31 -0.07 -5.94 -6.14
CA TYR A 31 0.29 -6.50 -7.45
C TYR A 31 0.07 -8.01 -7.56
N SER A 32 -0.02 -8.73 -6.43
CA SER A 32 -0.26 -10.18 -6.45
C SER A 32 -1.74 -10.57 -6.48
N LYS A 33 -2.65 -9.69 -6.02
CA LYS A 33 -4.08 -10.02 -5.86
C LYS A 33 -5.03 -8.93 -6.34
N VAL A 34 -4.76 -7.66 -6.04
CA VAL A 34 -5.73 -6.56 -6.22
C VAL A 34 -5.70 -5.97 -7.63
N ALA A 35 -4.50 -5.72 -8.15
CA ALA A 35 -4.26 -5.07 -9.41
C ALA A 35 -3.74 -6.08 -10.44
N SER A 36 -4.23 -5.93 -11.66
CA SER A 36 -3.85 -6.72 -12.83
C SER A 36 -3.91 -5.83 -14.07
N ASP A 37 -3.24 -6.22 -15.16
CA ASP A 37 -3.28 -5.46 -16.43
C ASP A 37 -2.91 -3.97 -16.25
N CYS A 38 -1.84 -3.73 -15.49
CA CYS A 38 -1.36 -2.39 -15.19
C CYS A 38 -0.54 -1.85 -16.35
N HIS A 39 -0.80 -0.58 -16.69
CA HIS A 39 0.05 0.18 -17.59
C HIS A 39 0.30 1.57 -17.05
N ASP A 40 1.48 2.10 -17.36
CA ASP A 40 1.86 3.46 -17.00
C ASP A 40 1.11 4.49 -17.83
N VAL A 41 0.78 5.61 -17.18
CA VAL A 41 0.35 6.82 -17.88
C VAL A 41 1.54 7.76 -18.05
N ASP A 42 1.59 8.43 -19.20
CA ASP A 42 2.54 9.53 -19.41
C ASP A 42 2.11 10.76 -18.61
N LEU A 43 2.77 11.01 -17.48
CA LEU A 43 2.49 12.15 -16.61
C LEU A 43 2.66 13.51 -17.32
N ALA A 44 3.45 13.61 -18.38
CA ALA A 44 3.62 14.89 -19.10
C ALA A 44 2.34 15.31 -19.83
N SER A 45 1.60 14.34 -20.39
CA SER A 45 0.39 14.59 -21.18
C SER A 45 -0.90 14.22 -20.43
N TRP A 46 -0.81 13.45 -19.34
CA TRP A 46 -1.96 12.96 -18.60
C TRP A 46 -2.73 14.08 -17.88
N LYS A 47 -4.02 14.18 -18.22
CA LYS A 47 -4.98 15.14 -17.65
C LYS A 47 -6.10 14.38 -16.98
N HIS A 48 -6.14 14.43 -15.65
CA HIS A 48 -7.19 13.80 -14.87
C HIS A 48 -7.48 14.63 -13.61
N PRO A 49 -8.74 14.70 -13.12
CA PRO A 49 -9.07 15.49 -11.94
C PRO A 49 -8.28 15.10 -10.67
N THR A 50 -7.90 13.83 -10.52
CA THR A 50 -7.13 13.37 -9.35
C THR A 50 -5.73 13.97 -9.28
N ARG A 51 -5.11 14.27 -10.43
CA ARG A 51 -3.82 14.96 -10.49
C ARG A 51 -3.90 16.33 -9.80
N ALA A 52 -4.91 17.12 -10.14
CA ALA A 52 -5.11 18.44 -9.55
C ALA A 52 -5.36 18.36 -8.04
N VAL A 53 -6.05 17.32 -7.56
CA VAL A 53 -6.24 17.08 -6.12
C VAL A 53 -4.90 16.84 -5.44
N LEU A 54 -4.07 15.92 -5.95
CA LEU A 54 -2.77 15.62 -5.34
C LEU A 54 -1.84 16.83 -5.35
N GLU A 55 -1.74 17.53 -6.48
CA GLU A 55 -0.91 18.74 -6.61
C GLU A 55 -1.35 19.86 -5.65
N SER A 56 -2.66 20.12 -5.54
CA SER A 56 -3.18 21.15 -4.62
C SER A 56 -2.98 20.82 -3.14
N ASN A 57 -2.92 19.53 -2.80
CA ASN A 57 -2.59 19.06 -1.45
C ASN A 57 -1.08 18.87 -1.24
N LYS A 58 -0.25 19.31 -2.21
CA LYS A 58 1.22 19.21 -2.18
C LYS A 58 1.73 17.77 -2.01
N VAL A 59 1.05 16.82 -2.65
CA VAL A 59 1.46 15.42 -2.73
C VAL A 59 2.15 15.22 -4.08
N PRO A 60 3.50 15.10 -4.14
CA PRO A 60 4.20 14.79 -5.36
C PRO A 60 3.74 13.46 -5.94
N ILE A 61 3.60 13.41 -7.28
CA ILE A 61 3.26 12.20 -8.02
C ILE A 61 4.51 11.75 -8.76
N GLU A 62 4.98 10.55 -8.46
CA GLU A 62 6.17 9.96 -9.09
C GLU A 62 5.78 9.18 -10.34
N ARG A 63 4.69 8.40 -10.23
CA ARG A 63 4.21 7.48 -11.26
C ARG A 63 2.71 7.25 -11.06
N VAL A 64 2.00 7.01 -12.15
CA VAL A 64 0.60 6.57 -12.09
C VAL A 64 0.42 5.39 -13.02
N GLU A 65 -0.19 4.34 -12.47
CA GLU A 65 -0.58 3.16 -13.23
C GLU A 65 -2.09 3.07 -13.29
N LEU A 66 -2.61 2.65 -14.43
CA LEU A 66 -4.01 2.30 -14.61
C LEU A 66 -4.11 0.79 -14.75
N CYS A 67 -4.76 0.15 -13.77
CA CYS A 67 -4.93 -1.29 -13.70
C CYS A 67 -6.41 -1.69 -13.83
N ASN A 68 -6.66 -2.99 -13.93
CA ASN A 68 -7.98 -3.63 -13.97
C ASN A 68 -8.86 -3.08 -15.12
N GLY A 69 -8.28 -2.99 -16.32
CA GLY A 69 -8.93 -2.39 -17.48
C GLY A 69 -9.15 -0.88 -17.33
N GLY A 70 -8.24 -0.19 -16.63
CA GLY A 70 -8.25 1.26 -16.45
C GLY A 70 -9.17 1.80 -15.36
N ARG A 71 -9.73 0.94 -14.49
CA ARG A 71 -10.68 1.33 -13.43
C ARG A 71 -10.09 1.33 -12.03
N TYR A 72 -8.83 0.92 -11.87
CA TYR A 72 -8.14 0.92 -10.59
C TYR A 72 -6.81 1.67 -10.74
N PRO A 73 -6.78 2.99 -10.47
CA PRO A 73 -5.55 3.74 -10.52
C PRO A 73 -4.69 3.45 -9.28
N ILE A 74 -3.39 3.32 -9.50
CA ILE A 74 -2.36 3.26 -8.47
C ILE A 74 -1.54 4.54 -8.60
N PHE A 75 -1.48 5.33 -7.54
CA PHE A 75 -0.71 6.56 -7.48
C PHE A 75 0.54 6.33 -6.66
N HIS A 76 1.72 6.33 -7.29
CA HIS A 76 2.99 6.37 -6.58
C HIS A 76 3.28 7.82 -6.19
N VAL A 77 3.37 8.06 -4.90
CA VAL A 77 3.37 9.39 -4.31
C VAL A 77 4.37 9.50 -3.17
N GLN A 78 4.60 10.73 -2.72
CA GLN A 78 5.29 11.02 -1.48
C GLN A 78 4.34 11.77 -0.55
N PHE A 79 3.87 11.14 0.51
CA PHE A 79 3.02 11.88 1.45
C PHE A 79 3.84 12.83 2.34
N PRO A 80 3.31 14.02 2.66
CA PRO A 80 3.97 14.97 3.56
C PRO A 80 3.84 14.58 5.04
N TYR A 81 2.99 13.61 5.37
CA TYR A 81 2.72 13.14 6.72
C TYR A 81 2.46 11.63 6.71
N ASP A 82 2.79 10.95 7.79
CA ASP A 82 2.49 9.52 7.98
C ASP A 82 0.96 9.28 7.99
N PRO A 83 0.41 8.52 7.02
CA PRO A 83 -1.02 8.21 6.97
C PRO A 83 -1.58 7.37 8.13
N GLN A 84 -0.72 6.67 8.87
CA GLN A 84 -1.08 5.87 10.04
C GLN A 84 -0.99 6.68 11.35
N GLY A 85 -0.36 7.86 11.29
CA GLY A 85 -0.21 8.76 12.43
C GLY A 85 -1.48 9.53 12.81
N GLN A 86 -1.32 10.53 13.67
CA GLN A 86 -2.40 11.45 14.07
C GLN A 86 -2.65 12.54 13.02
N THR A 87 -2.83 12.14 11.77
CA THR A 87 -2.83 13.02 10.57
C THR A 87 -4.18 13.01 9.86
N ARG A 88 -5.22 12.54 10.56
CA ARG A 88 -6.59 12.38 10.02
C ARG A 88 -7.14 13.67 9.39
N ASP A 89 -6.82 14.83 9.96
CA ASP A 89 -7.30 16.13 9.48
C ASP A 89 -6.73 16.50 8.10
N PHE A 90 -5.63 15.87 7.67
CA PHE A 90 -5.11 15.93 6.32
C PHE A 90 -5.71 14.83 5.43
N PHE A 91 -5.64 13.57 5.86
CA PHE A 91 -5.98 12.43 5.00
C PHE A 91 -7.47 12.23 4.77
N ALA A 92 -8.34 12.49 5.76
CA ALA A 92 -9.78 12.32 5.54
C ALA A 92 -10.32 13.28 4.47
N PRO A 93 -9.98 14.60 4.46
CA PRO A 93 -10.31 15.48 3.35
C PRO A 93 -9.67 15.07 2.02
N LEU A 94 -8.40 14.63 2.03
CA LEU A 94 -7.71 14.18 0.82
C LEU A 94 -8.43 12.98 0.17
N TYR A 95 -8.76 11.95 0.95
CA TYR A 95 -9.42 10.75 0.44
C TYR A 95 -10.81 11.05 -0.13
N GLU A 96 -11.56 11.98 0.47
CA GLU A 96 -12.86 12.40 -0.04
C GLU A 96 -12.74 13.22 -1.33
N GLN A 97 -11.74 14.11 -1.44
CA GLN A 97 -11.48 14.85 -2.68
C GLN A 97 -11.09 13.89 -3.81
N MET A 98 -10.18 12.96 -3.53
CA MET A 98 -9.77 11.91 -4.46
C MET A 98 -10.95 11.05 -4.89
N ARG A 99 -11.83 10.65 -3.96
CA ARG A 99 -13.06 9.90 -4.29
C ARG A 99 -13.90 10.62 -5.33
N LYS A 100 -14.15 11.92 -5.14
CA LYS A 100 -14.96 12.73 -6.07
C LYS A 100 -14.27 12.85 -7.43
N ALA A 101 -12.97 13.12 -7.42
CA ALA A 101 -12.15 13.28 -8.62
C ALA A 101 -11.98 11.97 -9.42
N ASN A 102 -11.98 10.82 -8.73
CA ASN A 102 -11.79 9.49 -9.30
C ASN A 102 -13.11 8.80 -9.71
N GLY A 103 -14.23 9.52 -9.74
CA GLY A 103 -15.52 8.93 -10.09
C GLY A 103 -16.04 7.90 -9.09
N LYS A 104 -15.59 7.95 -7.83
CA LYS A 104 -15.90 7.03 -6.72
C LYS A 104 -15.37 5.60 -6.88
N TRP A 105 -14.48 5.35 -7.84
CA TRP A 105 -13.79 4.07 -7.95
C TRP A 105 -12.74 3.91 -6.85
N PRO A 106 -12.55 2.69 -6.31
CA PRO A 106 -11.42 2.37 -5.44
C PRO A 106 -10.08 2.65 -6.13
N TYR A 107 -9.05 2.91 -5.34
CA TYR A 107 -7.70 3.17 -5.82
C TYR A 107 -6.67 2.82 -4.74
N ALA A 108 -5.39 2.80 -5.12
CA ALA A 108 -4.28 2.66 -4.20
C ALA A 108 -3.31 3.84 -4.26
N PHE A 109 -2.67 4.11 -3.13
CA PHE A 109 -1.44 4.88 -3.06
C PHE A 109 -0.27 3.95 -2.75
N VAL A 110 0.86 4.17 -3.41
CA VAL A 110 2.16 3.63 -3.00
C VAL A 110 2.97 4.82 -2.51
N ASP A 111 3.22 4.88 -1.20
CA ASP A 111 3.97 5.97 -0.58
C ASP A 111 5.43 5.56 -0.39
N SER A 112 6.31 6.20 -1.16
CA SER A 112 7.73 5.88 -1.18
C SER A 112 8.47 6.43 0.05
N ASN A 113 7.91 7.39 0.78
CA ASN A 113 8.51 7.94 2.00
C ASN A 113 8.46 6.93 3.16
N ASP A 114 7.30 6.31 3.36
CA ASP A 114 7.05 5.40 4.48
C ASP A 114 7.01 3.91 4.05
N ALA A 115 7.33 3.63 2.79
CA ALA A 115 7.37 2.29 2.19
C ALA A 115 6.08 1.48 2.46
N GLN A 116 4.94 2.08 2.14
CA GLN A 116 3.63 1.49 2.37
C GLN A 116 2.69 1.65 1.17
N VAL A 117 1.79 0.69 1.04
CA VAL A 117 0.64 0.74 0.13
C VAL A 117 -0.60 1.07 0.95
N LEU A 118 -1.43 2.00 0.48
CA LEU A 118 -2.73 2.31 1.05
C LEU A 118 -3.84 1.96 0.07
N TYR A 119 -4.79 1.17 0.55
CA TYR A 119 -5.97 0.76 -0.20
C TYR A 119 -7.15 1.65 0.18
N ILE A 120 -7.64 2.45 -0.76
CA ILE A 120 -8.82 3.27 -0.52
C ILE A 120 -10.02 2.68 -1.24
N SER A 121 -11.04 2.32 -0.47
CA SER A 121 -12.30 1.76 -0.94
C SER A 121 -13.49 2.40 -0.23
N TYR A 122 -14.71 2.03 -0.62
CA TYR A 122 -15.94 2.61 -0.09
C TYR A 122 -16.94 1.52 0.25
N ARG A 123 -17.53 1.61 1.45
CA ARG A 123 -18.62 0.74 1.87
C ARG A 123 -19.94 1.19 1.23
N ASP A 124 -20.96 0.33 1.24
CA ASP A 124 -22.28 0.61 0.66
C ASP A 124 -22.95 1.87 1.21
N ASN A 125 -22.67 2.21 2.48
CA ASN A 125 -23.15 3.44 3.12
C ASN A 125 -22.37 4.70 2.72
N GLY A 126 -21.41 4.59 1.80
CA GLY A 126 -20.59 5.69 1.31
C GLY A 126 -19.39 6.05 2.17
N THR A 127 -19.17 5.36 3.31
CA THR A 127 -18.03 5.61 4.19
C THR A 127 -16.73 5.07 3.59
N THR A 128 -15.68 5.88 3.61
CA THR A 128 -14.33 5.47 3.22
C THR A 128 -13.82 4.33 4.11
N ALA A 129 -13.32 3.28 3.48
CA ALA A 129 -12.55 2.22 4.10
C ALA A 129 -11.10 2.36 3.63
N MET A 130 -10.17 2.25 4.57
CA MET A 130 -8.74 2.26 4.32
C MET A 130 -8.12 1.01 4.93
N ASP A 131 -7.25 0.38 4.17
CA ASP A 131 -6.35 -0.68 4.62
C ASP A 131 -4.92 -0.34 4.15
N TYR A 132 -3.92 -1.00 4.69
CA TYR A 132 -2.53 -0.77 4.32
C TYR A 132 -1.67 -2.03 4.43
N GLU A 133 -0.57 -2.04 3.70
CA GLU A 133 0.53 -2.98 3.95
C GLU A 133 1.87 -2.27 3.74
N PHE A 134 2.91 -2.78 4.40
CA PHE A 134 4.27 -2.30 4.20
C PHE A 134 4.97 -3.11 3.12
N TYR A 135 5.96 -2.50 2.46
CA TYR A 135 6.87 -3.17 1.55
C TYR A 135 8.32 -2.78 1.83
N THR A 136 9.27 -3.56 1.33
CA THR A 136 10.69 -3.20 1.39
C THR A 136 11.08 -2.34 0.21
N LEU A 137 11.78 -1.23 0.47
CA LEU A 137 12.40 -0.44 -0.59
C LEU A 137 13.46 -1.27 -1.34
N PRO A 138 13.64 -1.06 -2.66
CA PRO A 138 14.74 -1.66 -3.41
C PRO A 138 16.09 -1.32 -2.76
N GLN A 139 17.00 -2.30 -2.67
CA GLN A 139 18.38 -2.09 -2.19
C GLN A 139 19.29 -1.44 -3.23
#